data_AF-A0A6A0AGW7-F1
#
_entry.id   AF-A0A6A0AGW7-F1
#
_cell.length_a   1.000
_cell.length_b   1.000
_cell.length_c   1.000
_cell.angle_alpha   90.00
_cell.angle_beta   90.00
_cell.angle_gamma   90.00
#
_symmetry.space_group_name_H-M   'P 1'
#
loop_
_entity.id
_entity.type
_entity.pdbx_description
1 polymer ?
#
loop_
_entity_poly.entity_id
_entity_poly.type
_entity_poly.pdbx_seq_one_letter_code
_entity_poly.pdbx_strand_id
1 'polypeptide(L)'
;TNAVWCMTGHMLGLGDRHGENIMIDQVSGETVHVDFGCLFDRGLTLEVPEKVPFRLTQNVVDSFGVAGVEGAFRRSAETTLAALDEATLEALKVPTPRDFYELLGFDIDFENPVRGSLAPGALEADDIKAAYRRLQKYTHPD
;
A
#
# COMPACT_ATOMS: atom_id res chain seq x y z
N THR A 1 11.02 -5.85 -4.32
CA THR A 1 10.26 -4.68 -3.80
C THR A 1 8.79 -4.70 -4.18
N ASN A 2 8.39 -5.20 -5.37
CA ASN A 2 6.97 -5.26 -5.79
C ASN A 2 6.00 -5.87 -4.75
N ALA A 3 6.35 -7.00 -4.13
CA ALA A 3 5.52 -7.63 -3.09
C ALA A 3 5.23 -6.69 -1.90
N VAL A 4 6.22 -5.90 -1.48
CA VAL A 4 6.07 -4.93 -0.38
C VAL A 4 5.03 -3.88 -0.77
N TRP A 5 5.14 -3.31 -1.97
CA TRP A 5 4.17 -2.34 -2.48
C TRP A 5 2.77 -2.92 -2.61
N CYS A 6 2.63 -4.17 -3.06
CA CYS A 6 1.32 -4.82 -3.16
C CYS A 6 0.69 -5.01 -1.77
N MET A 7 1.45 -5.51 -0.79
CA MET A 7 0.91 -5.75 0.55
C MET A 7 0.59 -4.43 1.27
N THR A 8 1.55 -3.50 1.32
CA THR A 8 1.36 -2.19 1.95
C THR A 8 0.25 -1.39 1.27
N GLY A 9 0.23 -1.36 -0.07
CA GLY A 9 -0.81 -0.67 -0.82
C GLY A 9 -2.20 -1.24 -0.56
N HIS A 10 -2.35 -2.56 -0.53
CA HIS A 10 -3.63 -3.21 -0.20
C HIS A 10 -4.08 -2.91 1.23
N MET A 11 -3.16 -2.98 2.20
CA MET A 11 -3.50 -2.69 3.60
C MET A 11 -3.96 -1.25 3.78
N LEU A 12 -3.29 -0.30 3.13
CA LEU A 12 -3.63 1.12 3.16
C LEU A 12 -4.81 1.51 2.27
N GLY A 13 -5.29 0.61 1.41
CA GLY A 13 -6.32 0.93 0.41
C GLY A 13 -5.83 1.92 -0.65
N LEU A 14 -4.57 1.80 -1.08
CA LEU A 14 -3.98 2.60 -2.16
C LEU A 14 -4.59 2.22 -3.51
N GLY A 15 -5.37 3.12 -4.09
CA GLY A 15 -5.92 3.03 -5.44
C GLY A 15 -5.15 3.85 -6.47
N ASP A 16 -5.77 4.01 -7.64
CA ASP A 16 -5.27 4.74 -8.80
C ASP A 16 -3.90 4.23 -9.27
N ARG A 17 -3.73 2.90 -9.33
CA ARG A 17 -2.45 2.26 -9.67
C ARG A 17 -2.35 2.05 -11.17
N HIS A 18 -2.50 3.10 -11.98
CA HIS A 18 -2.27 3.00 -13.43
C HIS A 18 -0.78 2.86 -13.79
N GLY A 19 -0.48 2.54 -15.06
CA GLY A 19 0.89 2.25 -15.51
C GLY A 19 1.89 3.38 -15.27
N GLU A 20 1.43 4.64 -15.28
CA GLU A 20 2.28 5.81 -15.00
C GLU A 20 2.59 6.00 -13.49
N ASN A 21 1.79 5.39 -12.61
CA ASN A 21 1.98 5.46 -11.15
C ASN A 21 2.80 4.28 -10.58
N ILE A 22 3.27 3.39 -11.46
CA ILE A 22 4.13 2.25 -11.10
C ILE A 22 5.40 2.36 -11.94
N MET A 23 6.44 2.93 -11.35
CA MET A 23 7.74 3.06 -11.98
C MET A 23 8.62 1.85 -11.67
N ILE A 24 9.53 1.52 -12.59
CA ILE A 24 10.53 0.48 -12.40
C ILE A 24 11.90 1.12 -12.64
N ASP A 25 12.78 1.01 -11.66
CA ASP A 25 14.17 1.42 -11.83
C ASP A 25 14.88 0.46 -12.81
N GLN A 26 15.50 1.02 -13.84
CA GLN A 26 16.09 0.23 -14.92
C GLN A 26 17.41 -0.45 -14.53
N VAL A 27 18.06 0.01 -13.45
CA VAL A 27 19.36 -0.49 -13.00
C VAL A 27 19.16 -1.58 -11.94
N SER A 28 18.35 -1.32 -10.93
CA SER A 28 18.08 -2.23 -9.81
C SER A 28 16.88 -3.16 -10.06
N GLY A 29 15.97 -2.81 -10.97
CA GLY A 29 14.71 -3.54 -11.18
C GLY A 29 13.69 -3.30 -10.07
N GLU A 30 13.90 -2.31 -9.20
CA GLU A 30 12.99 -2.02 -8.10
C GLU A 30 11.73 -1.31 -8.57
N THR A 31 10.57 -1.74 -8.05
CA THR A 31 9.31 -1.03 -8.25
C THR A 31 9.21 0.15 -7.29
N VAL A 32 8.75 1.29 -7.79
CA VAL A 32 8.46 2.51 -7.01
C VAL A 32 7.05 2.98 -7.38
N HIS A 33 6.19 3.11 -6.38
CA HIS A 33 4.85 3.68 -6.59
C HIS A 33 4.91 5.20 -6.34
N VAL A 34 4.22 5.97 -7.18
CA VAL A 34 4.11 7.43 -7.07
C VAL A 34 2.65 7.84 -7.03
N ASP A 35 2.39 9.09 -6.65
CA ASP A 35 1.06 9.68 -6.46
C ASP A 35 0.22 8.91 -5.41
N PHE A 36 0.04 9.50 -4.23
CA PHE A 36 -0.67 8.86 -3.13
C PHE A 36 -2.04 9.49 -2.87
N GLY A 37 -2.61 10.18 -3.86
CA GLY A 37 -3.85 10.95 -3.70
C GLY A 37 -5.09 10.08 -3.49
N CYS A 38 -4.95 8.78 -3.79
CA CYS A 38 -6.02 7.79 -3.77
C CYS A 38 -5.87 6.75 -2.64
N LEU A 39 -5.35 7.14 -1.48
CA LEU A 39 -5.26 6.29 -0.29
C LEU A 39 -6.64 6.11 0.41
N PHE A 40 -6.73 5.09 1.27
CA PHE A 40 -7.93 4.75 2.07
C PHE A 40 -9.18 4.53 1.23
N ASP A 41 -9.05 3.66 0.23
CA ASP A 41 -10.17 3.19 -0.60
C ASP A 41 -10.85 4.25 -1.45
N ARG A 42 -10.23 5.44 -1.56
CA ARG A 42 -10.67 6.46 -2.52
C ARG A 42 -10.67 5.92 -3.96
N GLY A 43 -9.90 4.89 -4.25
CA GLY A 43 -9.92 4.16 -5.53
C GLY A 43 -11.28 3.57 -5.88
N LEU A 44 -12.13 3.28 -4.88
CA LEU A 44 -13.50 2.80 -5.09
C LEU A 44 -14.46 3.91 -5.52
N THR A 45 -14.08 5.17 -5.31
CA THR A 45 -14.90 6.36 -5.62
C THR A 45 -14.56 7.00 -6.96
N LEU A 46 -13.56 6.47 -7.67
CA LEU A 46 -13.21 6.89 -9.03
C LEU A 46 -14.36 6.61 -10.00
N GLU A 47 -14.38 7.34 -11.14
CA GLU A 47 -15.36 7.12 -12.21
C GLU A 47 -15.41 5.66 -12.66
N VAL A 48 -14.25 5.02 -12.75
CA VAL A 48 -14.10 3.57 -12.89
C VAL A 48 -13.50 3.03 -11.59
N PRO A 49 -14.31 2.38 -10.73
CA PRO A 49 -13.83 1.90 -9.44
C PRO A 49 -12.74 0.83 -9.59
N GLU A 50 -11.61 1.02 -8.89
CA GLU A 50 -10.56 0.01 -8.79
C GLU A 50 -10.96 -1.09 -7.79
N LYS A 51 -11.54 -2.18 -8.30
CA LYS A 51 -12.00 -3.31 -7.48
C LYS A 51 -10.91 -4.33 -7.16
N VAL A 52 -9.80 -4.27 -7.87
CA VAL A 52 -8.65 -5.16 -7.64
C VAL A 52 -7.81 -4.62 -6.49
N PRO A 53 -7.37 -5.47 -5.55
CA PRO A 53 -6.67 -5.03 -4.34
C PRO A 53 -5.28 -4.42 -4.61
N PHE A 54 -4.63 -4.88 -5.68
CA PHE A 54 -3.35 -4.37 -6.17
C PHE A 54 -3.13 -4.87 -7.61
N ARG A 55 -2.23 -4.21 -8.34
CA ARG A 55 -1.93 -4.56 -9.74
C ARG A 55 -0.90 -5.67 -9.84
N LEU A 56 -1.37 -6.89 -10.08
CA LEU A 56 -0.54 -8.07 -10.35
C LEU A 56 -0.98 -8.71 -11.67
N THR A 57 -0.65 -8.07 -12.80
CA THR A 57 -1.02 -8.57 -14.14
C THR A 57 -0.16 -9.76 -14.54
N GLN A 58 -0.58 -10.50 -15.57
CA GLN A 58 0.19 -11.60 -16.16
C GLN A 58 1.62 -11.15 -16.52
N ASN A 59 1.77 -10.00 -17.18
CA ASN A 59 3.09 -9.46 -17.53
C ASN A 59 3.98 -9.20 -16.29
N VAL A 60 3.39 -8.79 -15.16
CA VAL A 60 4.14 -8.61 -13.92
C VAL A 60 4.52 -9.96 -13.31
N VAL A 61 3.61 -10.93 -13.31
CA VAL A 61 3.91 -12.29 -12.80
C VAL A 61 4.97 -12.98 -13.63
N ASP A 62 4.91 -12.83 -14.95
CA ASP A 62 5.90 -13.37 -15.89
C ASP A 62 7.31 -12.81 -15.61
N SER A 63 7.41 -11.57 -15.11
CA SER A 63 8.68 -10.96 -14.72
C SER A 63 9.34 -11.62 -13.51
N PHE A 64 8.59 -12.39 -12.69
CA PHE A 64 9.14 -13.12 -11.54
C PHE A 64 9.83 -14.43 -11.93
N GLY A 65 9.87 -14.74 -13.23
CA GLY A 65 10.48 -15.95 -13.75
C GLY A 65 9.69 -17.20 -13.45
N VAL A 66 10.37 -18.35 -13.49
CA VAL A 66 9.72 -19.68 -13.46
C VAL A 66 8.94 -19.98 -12.17
N ALA A 67 9.30 -19.34 -11.07
CA ALA A 67 8.61 -19.51 -9.79
C ALA A 67 7.35 -18.65 -9.67
N GLY A 68 7.15 -17.68 -10.57
CA GLY A 68 6.04 -16.74 -10.52
C GLY A 68 5.86 -16.12 -9.14
N VAL A 69 4.63 -16.13 -8.65
CA VAL A 69 4.27 -15.59 -7.33
C VAL A 69 4.74 -16.47 -6.15
N GLU A 70 4.96 -17.77 -6.39
CA GLU A 70 5.30 -18.76 -5.35
C GLU A 70 6.77 -18.67 -4.89
N GLY A 71 7.59 -17.87 -5.58
CA GLY A 71 9.01 -17.68 -5.28
C GLY A 71 9.28 -16.59 -4.25
N ALA A 72 10.12 -15.63 -4.65
CA ALA A 72 10.51 -14.51 -3.80
C ALA A 72 9.30 -13.62 -3.45
N PHE A 73 8.32 -13.49 -4.36
CA PHE A 73 7.14 -12.66 -4.15
C PHE A 73 6.34 -13.11 -2.91
N ARG A 74 5.95 -14.38 -2.83
CA ARG A 74 5.21 -14.93 -1.68
C ARG A 74 5.95 -14.72 -0.36
N ARG A 75 7.24 -15.08 -0.29
CA ARG A 75 8.04 -14.92 0.93
C ARG A 75 8.12 -13.47 1.38
N SER A 76 8.39 -12.56 0.44
CA SER A 76 8.40 -11.12 0.75
C SER A 76 7.03 -10.62 1.18
N ALA A 77 5.94 -11.08 0.56
CA ALA A 77 4.59 -10.71 0.95
C ALA A 77 4.26 -11.17 2.38
N GLU A 78 4.59 -12.41 2.75
CA GLU A 78 4.40 -12.95 4.10
C GLU A 78 5.20 -12.16 5.15
N THR A 79 6.49 -11.87 4.89
CA THR A 79 7.30 -11.02 5.77
C THR A 79 6.73 -9.61 5.89
N THR A 80 6.29 -9.00 4.80
CA THR A 80 5.69 -7.66 4.82
C THR A 80 4.40 -7.65 5.62
N LEU A 81 3.52 -8.64 5.46
CA LEU A 81 2.28 -8.71 6.23
C LEU A 81 2.55 -8.85 7.73
N ALA A 82 3.51 -9.69 8.13
CA ALA A 82 3.89 -9.83 9.53
C ALA A 82 4.44 -8.51 10.11
N ALA A 83 5.29 -7.80 9.36
CA ALA A 83 5.80 -6.49 9.78
C ALA A 83 4.71 -5.42 9.86
N LEU A 84 3.75 -5.44 8.92
CA LEU A 84 2.61 -4.52 8.96
C LEU A 84 1.69 -4.80 10.14
N ASP A 85 1.53 -6.07 10.56
CA ASP A 85 0.72 -6.44 11.73
C ASP A 85 1.28 -5.83 13.01
N GLU A 86 2.58 -6.01 13.24
CA GLU A 86 3.28 -5.39 14.36
C GLU A 86 3.17 -3.86 14.32
N ALA A 87 3.44 -3.25 13.17
CA ALA A 87 3.38 -1.80 12.98
C ALA A 87 1.96 -1.24 13.16
N THR A 88 0.93 -1.93 12.68
CA THR A 88 -0.46 -1.44 12.75
C THR A 88 -1.03 -1.55 14.17
N LEU A 89 -0.61 -2.55 14.94
CA LEU A 89 -0.93 -2.65 16.37
C LEU A 89 -0.34 -1.48 17.16
N GLU A 90 0.86 -1.04 16.81
CA GLU A 90 1.45 0.19 17.37
C GLU A 90 0.73 1.44 16.84
N ALA A 91 0.42 1.50 15.53
CA ALA A 91 -0.30 2.60 14.88
C ALA A 91 -1.67 2.91 15.52
N LEU A 92 -2.41 1.88 15.96
CA LEU A 92 -3.68 2.05 16.67
C LEU A 92 -3.53 2.82 18.00
N LYS A 93 -2.32 2.86 18.56
CA LYS A 93 -2.00 3.63 19.78
C LYS A 93 -1.66 5.08 19.47
N VAL A 94 -1.47 5.43 18.19
CA VAL A 94 -0.97 6.73 17.78
C VAL A 94 -2.13 7.66 17.40
N PRO A 95 -2.20 8.87 17.97
CA PRO A 95 -3.41 9.68 17.91
C PRO A 95 -3.62 10.42 16.58
N THR A 96 -2.61 10.52 15.72
CA THR A 96 -2.69 11.34 14.50
C THR A 96 -2.28 10.60 13.22
N PRO A 97 -2.89 10.93 12.08
CA PRO A 97 -2.48 10.42 10.77
C PRO A 97 -1.02 10.67 10.39
N ARG A 98 -0.41 11.78 10.85
CA ARG A 98 1.00 12.08 10.58
C ARG A 98 1.90 10.99 11.14
N ASP A 99 1.70 10.65 12.40
CA ASP A 99 2.52 9.67 13.09
C ASP A 99 2.36 8.27 12.47
N PHE A 100 1.20 7.98 11.87
CA PHE A 100 0.98 6.74 11.11
C PHE A 100 1.85 6.65 9.85
N TYR A 101 2.01 7.75 9.11
CA TYR A 101 2.90 7.79 7.94
C TYR A 101 4.37 7.73 8.33
N GLU A 102 4.77 8.45 9.36
CA GLU A 102 6.14 8.39 9.89
C GLU A 102 6.50 6.97 10.34
N LEU A 103 5.58 6.27 11.01
CA LEU A 103 5.76 4.88 11.44
C LEU A 103 5.87 3.90 10.26
N LEU A 104 5.20 4.18 9.16
CA LEU A 104 5.30 3.42 7.91
C LEU A 104 6.50 3.84 7.04
N GLY A 105 7.30 4.82 7.48
CA GLY A 105 8.46 5.33 6.75
C GLY A 105 8.11 6.18 5.52
N PHE A 106 6.88 6.66 5.42
CA PHE A 106 6.48 7.63 4.40
C PHE A 106 6.73 9.05 4.94
N ASP A 107 7.78 9.70 4.45
CA ASP A 107 8.04 11.11 4.72
C ASP A 107 7.09 11.97 3.88
N ILE A 108 5.87 12.19 4.38
CA ILE A 108 4.86 13.03 3.72
C ILE A 108 5.03 14.45 4.22
N ASP A 109 5.50 15.35 3.35
CA ASP A 109 5.54 16.78 3.63
C ASP A 109 4.11 17.34 3.73
N PHE A 110 3.62 17.51 4.96
CA PHE A 110 2.31 18.09 5.26
C PHE A 110 2.27 19.62 5.09
N GLU A 111 3.42 20.29 5.05
CA GLU A 111 3.51 21.75 4.89
C GLU A 111 3.50 22.17 3.41
N ASN A 112 4.01 21.30 2.54
CA ASN A 112 4.02 21.48 1.09
C ASN A 112 3.44 20.23 0.39
N PRO A 113 2.10 20.05 0.41
CA PRO A 113 1.50 18.91 -0.23
C PRO A 113 1.84 18.88 -1.72
N VAL A 114 2.72 17.96 -2.13
CA VAL A 114 2.96 17.67 -3.55
C VAL A 114 1.61 17.38 -4.18
N ARG A 115 1.34 17.90 -5.38
CA ARG A 115 0.08 17.72 -6.09
C ARG A 115 -0.27 16.21 -6.12
N GLY A 116 -1.32 15.81 -5.39
CA GLY A 116 -1.65 14.39 -5.16
C GLY A 116 -1.33 13.85 -3.76
N SER A 117 -0.95 14.67 -2.78
CA SER A 117 -0.87 14.26 -1.36
C SER A 117 -2.19 14.56 -0.65
N LEU A 118 -2.53 13.73 0.36
CA LEU A 118 -3.74 13.94 1.16
C LEU A 118 -3.71 15.30 1.84
N ALA A 119 -4.77 16.08 1.65
CA ALA A 119 -4.91 17.36 2.34
C ALA A 119 -4.85 17.13 3.86
N PRO A 120 -4.22 18.03 4.64
CA PRO A 120 -4.27 17.99 6.09
C PRO A 120 -5.73 17.95 6.57
N GLY A 121 -6.13 16.89 7.28
CA GLY A 121 -7.50 16.66 7.74
C GLY A 121 -8.36 15.74 6.85
N ALA A 122 -7.83 15.21 5.75
CA ALA A 122 -8.54 14.30 4.84
C ALA A 122 -8.63 12.84 5.34
N LEU A 123 -8.14 12.57 6.55
CA LEU A 123 -7.87 11.24 7.07
C LEU A 123 -8.55 11.11 8.43
N GLU A 124 -9.57 10.27 8.49
CA GLU A 124 -10.40 10.09 9.68
C GLU A 124 -9.92 8.88 10.48
N ALA A 125 -10.23 8.84 11.78
CA ALA A 125 -9.92 7.67 12.63
C ALA A 125 -10.49 6.35 12.07
N ASP A 126 -11.51 6.44 11.21
CA ASP A 126 -12.14 5.30 10.54
C ASP A 126 -11.29 4.72 9.40
N ASP A 127 -10.40 5.49 8.79
CA ASP A 127 -9.47 5.05 7.75
C ASP A 127 -8.40 4.11 8.32
N ILE A 128 -7.83 4.47 9.47
CA ILE A 128 -6.87 3.62 10.21
C ILE A 128 -7.54 2.32 10.66
N LYS A 129 -8.78 2.40 11.16
CA LYS A 129 -9.57 1.21 11.51
C LYS A 129 -9.90 0.35 10.29
N ALA A 130 -10.08 0.94 9.11
CA ALA A 130 -10.32 0.19 7.88
C ALA A 130 -9.06 -0.59 7.46
N ALA A 131 -7.89 0.05 7.49
CA ALA A 131 -6.61 -0.61 7.25
C ALA A 131 -6.36 -1.77 8.24
N TYR A 132 -6.60 -1.54 9.54
CA TYR A 132 -6.48 -2.59 10.55
C TYR A 132 -7.45 -3.77 10.31
N ARG A 133 -8.71 -3.48 9.98
CA ARG A 133 -9.70 -4.52 9.66
C ARG A 133 -9.28 -5.36 8.46
N ARG A 134 -8.62 -4.77 7.45
CA ARG A 134 -8.04 -5.53 6.33
C ARG A 134 -6.95 -6.46 6.81
N LEU A 135 -6.04 -5.95 7.63
CA LEU A 135 -4.90 -6.73 8.10
C LEU A 135 -5.32 -7.93 8.95
N GLN A 136 -6.24 -7.72 9.90
CA GLN A 136 -6.78 -8.81 10.74
C GLN A 136 -7.41 -9.94 9.91
N LYS A 137 -8.05 -9.62 8.79
CA LYS A 137 -8.62 -10.63 7.88
C LYS A 137 -7.58 -11.62 7.35
N TYR A 138 -6.32 -11.19 7.22
CA TYR A 138 -5.24 -12.00 6.66
C TYR A 138 -4.33 -12.61 7.73
N THR A 139 -4.20 -11.99 8.90
CA THR A 139 -3.37 -12.50 10.01
C THR A 139 -4.12 -13.42 10.97
N HIS A 140 -5.44 -13.27 11.07
CA HIS A 140 -6.32 -14.10 11.90
C HIS A 140 -7.53 -14.58 11.09
N PRO A 141 -7.34 -15.46 10.09
CA PRO A 141 -8.47 -16.08 9.40
C PRO A 141 -9.22 -17.00 10.39
N ASP A 142 -10.54 -16.83 10.49
CA ASP A 142 -11.47 -17.68 11.28
C ASP A 142 -11.31 -19.18 10.99
#